data_AF-A0A5M6DGQ8-F1
#
_entry.id   AF-A0A5M6DGQ8-F1
#
_cell.length_a   1.000
_cell.length_b   1.000
_cell.length_c   1.000
_cell.angle_alpha   90.00
_cell.angle_beta   90.00
_cell.angle_gamma   90.00
#
_symmetry.space_group_name_H-M   'P 1'
#
loop_
_entity.id
_entity.type
_entity.pdbx_description
1 polymer ?
#
loop_
_entity_poly.entity_id
_entity_poly.type
_entity_poly.pdbx_seq_one_letter_code
_entity_poly.pdbx_strand_id
1 'polypeptide(L)'
;MRNALFAVIFTAIVVGGFLLTGVQAEAPIEAESQIVTIVYKVSDLPVFTGSKQYSPKMLMSLIQLSVSPRDWEREGGRSMMAPYPQNVSLIISTTQENHRKIAALLESFRD
;
A
#
# COMPACT_ATOMS: atom_id res chain seq x y z
N MET A 1 39.24 -46.71 -9.31
CA MET A 1 38.02 -47.14 -10.06
C MET A 1 37.48 -48.36 -9.32
N ARG A 2 36.66 -48.17 -8.29
CA ARG A 2 35.17 -48.09 -8.27
C ARG A 2 34.53 -49.43 -8.68
N ASN A 3 33.80 -50.04 -7.72
CA ASN A 3 32.53 -50.79 -7.80
C ASN A 3 32.45 -51.76 -6.59
N ALA A 4 31.84 -51.37 -5.46
CA ALA A 4 30.40 -51.41 -5.13
C ALA A 4 29.94 -52.82 -4.72
N LEU A 5 29.54 -53.02 -3.45
CA LEU A 5 28.58 -54.06 -3.07
C LEU A 5 27.98 -53.81 -1.66
N PHE A 6 26.69 -53.45 -1.68
CA PHE A 6 25.62 -53.63 -0.67
C PHE A 6 25.91 -53.45 0.83
N ALA A 7 25.40 -52.36 1.39
CA ALA A 7 24.98 -52.31 2.79
C ALA A 7 23.46 -52.15 2.85
N VAL A 8 22.78 -53.29 2.98
CA VAL A 8 21.44 -53.44 3.57
C VAL A 8 21.64 -53.11 5.06
N ILE A 9 20.84 -52.28 5.74
CA ILE A 9 19.62 -52.70 6.42
C ILE A 9 18.93 -51.43 6.95
N PHE A 10 17.66 -51.31 6.57
CA PHE A 10 16.66 -50.45 7.17
C PHE A 10 16.42 -50.91 8.62
N THR A 11 16.61 -50.05 9.61
CA THR A 11 15.96 -50.26 10.92
C THR A 11 15.36 -48.94 11.37
N ALA A 12 14.03 -48.95 11.40
CA ALA A 12 13.20 -47.83 11.75
C ALA A 12 13.09 -47.69 13.29
N ILE A 13 12.68 -46.49 13.69
CA ILE A 13 11.99 -46.15 14.94
C ILE A 13 12.91 -45.88 16.15
N VAL A 14 13.17 -44.60 16.37
CA VAL A 14 12.95 -44.01 17.70
C VAL A 14 12.00 -42.83 17.53
N VAL A 15 10.74 -43.08 17.89
CA VAL A 15 9.75 -42.05 18.18
C VAL A 15 10.22 -41.32 19.43
N GLY A 16 10.60 -40.06 19.28
CA GLY A 16 10.85 -39.14 20.38
C GLY A 16 10.05 -37.88 20.10
N GLY A 17 8.86 -37.79 20.70
CA GLY A 17 7.94 -36.68 20.52
C GLY A 17 8.63 -35.34 20.80
N PHE A 18 8.79 -34.53 19.75
CA PHE A 18 9.09 -33.12 19.93
C PHE A 18 7.78 -32.38 20.12
N LEU A 19 7.67 -31.83 21.33
CA LEU A 19 6.57 -31.06 21.88
C LEU A 19 6.15 -29.93 20.92
N LEU A 20 4.82 -29.80 20.78
CA LEU A 20 4.06 -28.58 20.46
C LEU A 20 4.94 -27.36 20.15
N THR A 21 5.41 -27.24 18.90
CA THR A 21 5.70 -25.91 18.37
C THR A 21 4.35 -25.26 18.22
N GLY A 22 3.98 -24.42 19.18
CA GLY A 22 2.93 -23.45 18.97
C GLY A 22 3.28 -22.73 17.69
N VAL A 23 2.47 -22.92 16.64
CA VAL A 23 2.46 -22.00 15.53
C VAL A 23 2.04 -20.69 16.17
N GLN A 24 3.03 -19.86 16.50
CA GLN A 24 2.82 -18.51 17.00
C GLN A 24 1.94 -17.85 15.94
N ALA A 25 0.74 -17.42 16.32
CA ALA A 25 -0.01 -16.52 15.47
C ALA A 25 0.84 -15.25 15.36
N GLU A 26 1.60 -15.14 14.28
CA GLU A 26 2.19 -13.89 13.85
C GLU A 26 1.00 -12.96 13.64
N ALA A 27 0.75 -12.03 14.58
CA ALA A 27 -0.21 -10.97 14.36
C ALA A 27 0.11 -10.35 12.99
N PRO A 28 -0.87 -10.11 12.10
CA PRO A 28 -0.57 -9.81 10.71
C PRO A 28 0.24 -8.51 10.62
N ILE A 29 1.55 -8.66 10.45
CA ILE A 29 2.55 -7.58 10.39
C ILE A 29 2.44 -6.76 9.10
N GLU A 30 1.44 -7.04 8.26
CA GLU A 30 1.46 -6.69 6.85
C GLU A 30 0.22 -5.90 6.38
N ALA A 31 -0.82 -5.78 7.20
CA ALA A 31 -2.07 -5.11 6.77
C ALA A 31 -1.94 -3.58 6.66
N GLU A 32 -1.05 -2.95 7.45
CA GLU A 32 -0.93 -1.48 7.47
C GLU A 32 0.05 -0.92 6.43
N SER A 33 0.92 -1.76 5.85
CA SER A 33 1.91 -1.37 4.83
C SER A 33 1.47 -1.67 3.39
N GLN A 34 0.26 -2.21 3.22
CA GLN A 34 -0.28 -2.49 1.89
C GLN A 34 -0.62 -1.19 1.17
N ILE A 35 -0.03 -1.05 -0.02
CA ILE A 35 -0.37 0.01 -0.95
C ILE A 35 -1.69 -0.39 -1.61
N VAL A 36 -2.72 0.43 -1.41
CA VAL A 36 -4.03 0.28 -2.02
C VAL A 36 -4.29 1.47 -2.93
N THR A 37 -5.12 1.29 -3.96
CA THR A 37 -5.50 2.36 -4.87
C THR A 37 -6.96 2.76 -4.65
N ILE A 38 -7.19 4.05 -4.39
CA ILE A 38 -8.52 4.63 -4.19
C ILE A 38 -8.73 5.79 -5.15
N VAL A 39 -9.96 5.91 -5.66
CA VAL A 39 -10.41 7.02 -6.50
C VAL A 39 -11.15 8.03 -5.64
N TYR A 40 -10.65 9.26 -5.58
CA TYR A 40 -11.28 10.38 -4.90
C TYR A 40 -11.96 11.29 -5.90
N LYS A 41 -13.28 11.45 -5.79
CA LYS A 41 -14.00 12.45 -6.56
C LYS A 41 -13.69 13.84 -6.00
N VAL A 42 -13.28 14.76 -6.87
CA VAL A 42 -12.87 16.12 -6.49
C VAL A 42 -13.64 17.19 -7.27
N SER A 43 -14.75 16.81 -7.91
CA SER A 43 -15.58 17.70 -8.73
C SER A 43 -16.21 18.86 -7.96
N ASP A 44 -16.40 18.67 -6.66
CA ASP A 44 -17.00 19.63 -5.73
C ASP A 44 -15.94 20.50 -5.03
N LEU A 45 -14.65 20.24 -5.27
CA LEU A 45 -13.54 21.01 -4.74
C LEU A 45 -13.09 22.09 -5.75
N PRO A 46 -12.32 23.11 -5.33
CA PRO A 46 -11.80 24.16 -6.21
C PRO A 46 -10.67 23.66 -7.12
N VAL A 47 -10.99 22.73 -8.03
CA VAL A 47 -10.08 22.12 -9.01
C VAL A 47 -10.23 22.71 -10.41
N PHE A 48 -11.06 23.75 -10.56
CA PHE A 48 -11.28 24.46 -11.81
C PHE A 48 -10.65 25.85 -11.75
N THR A 49 -10.02 26.25 -12.85
CA THR A 49 -9.56 27.63 -13.02
C THR A 49 -10.74 28.57 -13.29
N GLY A 50 -10.53 29.88 -13.23
CA GLY A 50 -11.53 30.86 -13.67
C GLY A 50 -11.98 30.68 -15.13
N SER A 51 -11.16 30.04 -15.97
CA SER A 51 -11.50 29.65 -17.35
C SER A 51 -12.30 28.34 -17.46
N LYS A 52 -12.78 27.77 -16.34
CA LYS A 52 -13.47 26.47 -16.25
C LYS A 52 -12.62 25.27 -16.69
N GLN A 53 -11.30 25.43 -16.77
CA GLN A 53 -10.41 24.34 -17.11
C GLN A 53 -10.11 23.50 -15.86
N TYR A 54 -10.22 22.17 -15.97
CA TYR A 54 -9.82 21.27 -14.91
C TYR A 54 -8.30 21.34 -14.69
N SER A 55 -7.89 21.75 -13.50
CA SER A 55 -6.51 21.90 -13.07
C SER A 55 -6.34 21.46 -11.61
N PRO A 56 -6.18 20.16 -11.35
CA PRO A 56 -6.04 19.62 -9.99
C PRO A 56 -4.65 19.87 -9.39
N LYS A 57 -3.73 20.53 -10.11
CA LYS A 57 -2.31 20.67 -9.71
C LYS A 57 -2.15 21.21 -8.30
N MET A 58 -2.90 22.24 -7.94
CA MET A 58 -2.82 22.85 -6.60
C MET A 58 -3.26 21.86 -5.51
N LEU A 59 -4.38 21.16 -5.72
CA LEU A 59 -4.88 20.15 -4.79
C LEU A 59 -3.89 18.98 -4.66
N MET A 60 -3.34 18.50 -5.77
CA MET A 60 -2.33 17.45 -5.76
C MET A 60 -1.08 17.86 -4.99
N SER A 61 -0.59 19.09 -5.19
CA SER A 61 0.56 19.64 -4.45
C SER A 61 0.25 19.74 -2.96
N LEU A 62 -0.94 20.22 -2.58
CA LEU A 62 -1.35 20.28 -1.19
C LEU A 62 -1.36 18.89 -0.54
N ILE A 63 -2.01 17.91 -1.17
CA ILE A 63 -2.04 16.54 -0.64
C ILE A 63 -0.62 16.01 -0.45
N GLN A 64 0.28 16.23 -1.42
CA GLN A 64 1.66 15.77 -1.33
C GLN A 64 2.45 16.42 -0.18
N LEU A 65 2.23 17.71 0.06
CA LEU A 65 2.90 18.45 1.14
C LEU A 65 2.31 18.16 2.52
N SER A 66 1.01 17.84 2.60
CA SER A 66 0.31 17.61 3.87
C SER A 66 0.31 16.16 4.31
N VAL A 67 0.41 15.20 3.40
CA VAL A 67 0.34 13.77 3.69
C VAL A 67 1.67 13.12 3.40
N SER A 68 2.42 12.82 4.46
CA SER A 68 3.69 12.06 4.44
C SER A 68 4.59 12.40 3.23
N PRO A 69 5.16 13.63 3.15
CA PRO A 69 5.81 14.12 1.93
C PRO A 69 6.88 13.20 1.33
N ARG A 70 7.60 12.47 2.19
CA ARG A 70 8.65 11.52 1.79
C ARG A 70 8.13 10.23 1.16
N ASP A 71 6.83 9.94 1.30
CA ASP A 71 6.24 8.71 0.78
C ASP A 71 5.89 8.81 -0.70
N TRP A 72 5.90 9.99 -1.30
CA TRP A 72 5.55 10.20 -2.71
C TRP A 72 6.72 9.89 -3.65
N GLU A 73 6.39 9.41 -4.86
CA GLU A 73 7.36 9.07 -5.91
C GLU A 73 8.40 10.19 -6.18
N ARG A 74 7.98 11.46 -6.12
CA ARG A 74 8.88 12.61 -6.31
C ARG A 74 10.05 12.62 -5.32
N GLU A 75 9.81 12.18 -4.10
CA GLU A 75 10.80 12.12 -3.02
C GLU A 75 11.44 10.72 -2.90
N GLY A 76 11.21 9.83 -3.88
CA GLY A 76 11.71 8.45 -3.89
C GLY A 76 10.83 7.46 -3.12
N GLY A 77 9.63 7.85 -2.71
CA GLY A 77 8.68 6.99 -2.02
C GLY A 77 7.83 6.11 -2.95
N ARG A 78 6.93 5.32 -2.37
CA ARG A 78 6.10 4.32 -3.08
C ARG A 78 4.70 4.80 -3.43
N SER A 79 4.31 5.98 -2.96
CA SER A 79 2.97 6.55 -3.17
C SER A 79 2.89 7.28 -4.51
N MET A 80 1.79 7.07 -5.22
CA MET A 80 1.53 7.65 -6.53
C MET A 80 0.19 8.39 -6.55
N MET A 81 0.11 9.43 -7.36
CA MET A 81 -1.10 10.23 -7.53
C MET A 81 -1.20 10.70 -8.98
N ALA A 82 -2.36 10.49 -9.58
CA ALA A 82 -2.64 10.90 -10.95
C ALA A 82 -4.02 11.56 -11.07
N PRO A 83 -4.16 12.58 -11.93
CA PRO A 83 -5.45 13.15 -12.23
C PRO A 83 -6.21 12.26 -13.23
N TYR A 84 -7.53 12.18 -13.05
CA TYR A 84 -8.42 11.49 -13.97
C TYR A 84 -9.55 12.46 -14.42
N PRO A 85 -9.35 13.15 -15.56
CA PRO A 85 -10.27 14.22 -16.00
C PRO A 85 -11.68 13.76 -16.36
N GLN A 86 -11.87 12.51 -16.77
CA GLN A 86 -13.17 12.01 -17.30
C GLN A 86 -14.31 12.11 -16.29
N ASN A 87 -14.02 11.94 -15.00
CA ASN A 87 -14.98 12.05 -13.91
C ASN A 87 -14.54 13.06 -12.83
N VAL A 88 -13.56 13.91 -13.15
CA VAL A 88 -12.99 14.93 -12.25
C VAL A 88 -12.57 14.31 -10.92
N SER A 89 -11.67 13.32 -11.00
CA SER A 89 -11.18 12.58 -9.84
C SER A 89 -9.65 12.55 -9.76
N LEU A 90 -9.15 12.15 -8.60
CA LEU A 90 -7.76 11.78 -8.36
C LEU A 90 -7.68 10.29 -8.08
N ILE A 91 -6.76 9.60 -8.75
CA ILE A 91 -6.42 8.21 -8.48
C ILE A 91 -5.16 8.24 -7.61
N ILE A 92 -5.24 7.66 -6.41
CA ILE A 92 -4.15 7.69 -5.45
C ILE A 92 -3.83 6.26 -5.02
N SER A 93 -2.56 5.89 -5.13
CA SER A 93 -2.03 4.61 -4.68
C SER A 93 -1.09 4.88 -3.49
N THR A 94 -1.49 4.54 -2.27
CA THR A 94 -0.71 4.77 -1.05
C THR A 94 -1.15 3.82 0.09
N THR A 95 -0.58 3.97 1.28
CA THR A 95 -0.96 3.16 2.45
C THR A 95 -2.36 3.52 2.94
N GLN A 96 -3.01 2.58 3.63
CA GLN A 96 -4.33 2.83 4.23
C GLN A 96 -4.31 3.99 5.23
N GLU A 97 -3.21 4.21 5.94
CA GLU A 97 -3.02 5.36 6.83
C GLU A 97 -3.02 6.69 6.06
N ASN A 98 -2.25 6.78 4.97
CA ASN A 98 -2.22 7.98 4.14
C ASN A 98 -3.59 8.23 3.50
N HIS A 99 -4.33 7.19 3.10
CA HIS A 99 -5.71 7.35 2.63
C HIS A 99 -6.65 7.95 3.67
N ARG A 100 -6.51 7.61 4.95
CA ARG A 100 -7.28 8.24 6.05
C ARG A 100 -6.96 9.72 6.17
N LYS A 101 -5.67 10.10 6.11
CA LYS A 101 -5.22 11.50 6.14
C LYS A 101 -5.74 12.29 4.94
N ILE A 102 -5.69 11.70 3.74
CA ILE A 102 -6.21 12.31 2.51
C ILE A 102 -7.71 12.54 2.63
N ALA A 103 -8.48 11.54 3.06
CA ALA A 103 -9.93 11.68 3.21
C ALA A 103 -10.28 12.82 4.18
N ALA A 104 -9.62 12.88 5.34
CA ALA A 104 -9.81 13.97 6.30
C ALA A 104 -9.46 15.35 5.73
N LEU A 105 -8.36 15.44 4.98
CA LEU A 105 -7.97 16.69 4.30
C LEU A 105 -9.01 17.12 3.27
N LEU A 106 -9.49 16.21 2.43
CA LEU A 106 -10.50 16.53 1.41
C LEU A 106 -11.85 16.92 2.05
N GLU A 107 -12.21 16.32 3.18
CA GLU A 107 -13.43 16.66 3.91
C GLU A 107 -13.37 18.07 4.49
N SER A 108 -12.20 18.52 4.99
CA SER A 108 -12.05 19.89 5.53
C SER A 108 -12.26 21.02 4.50
N PHE A 109 -12.34 20.70 3.21
CA PHE A 109 -12.70 21.67 2.15
C PHE A 109 -14.19 21.68 1.83
N ARG A 110 -14.96 20.72 2.37
CA ARG A 110 -16.40 20.55 2.13
C ARG A 110 -17.25 21.18 3.23
N ASP A 111 -16.68 21.35 4.42
CA ASP A 111 -17.27 22.08 5.56
C ASP A 111 -17.31 23.60 5.34
#